data_AF-A0A7C7UIC1-F1
#
_entry.id   AF-A0A7C7UIC1-F1
#
_cell.length_a   1.000
_cell.length_b   1.000
_cell.length_c   1.000
_cell.angle_alpha   90.00
_cell.angle_beta   90.00
_cell.angle_gamma   90.00
#
_symmetry.space_group_name_H-M   'P 1'
#
loop_
_entity.id
_entity.type
_entity.pdbx_description
1 polymer ?
#
loop_
_entity_poly.entity_id
_entity_poly.type
_entity_poly.pdbx_seq_one_letter_code
_entity_poly.pdbx_strand_id
1 'polypeptide(L)' 'DYVYLCPGLHGEYDLMTYGADGEPGGEGEDRDINNWELE' A
#
# COMPACT_ATOMS: atom_id res chain seq x y z
N ASP A 1 5.95 3.97 -6.11
CA ASP A 1 5.35 2.95 -7.01
C ASP A 1 4.11 2.35 -6.38
N TYR A 2 3.16 1.86 -7.18
CA TYR A 2 1.95 1.20 -6.70
C TYR A 2 1.97 -0.30 -7.00
N VAL A 3 1.59 -1.11 -6.02
CA VAL A 3 1.42 -2.56 -6.15
C VAL A 3 -0.07 -2.86 -6.11
N TYR A 4 -0.53 -3.55 -7.14
CA TYR A 4 -1.91 -4.01 -7.28
C TYR A 4 -1.96 -5.54 -7.32
N LEU A 5 -2.85 -6.13 -6.54
CA LEU A 5 -3.03 -7.58 -6.44
C LEU A 5 -4.51 -7.96 -6.56
N CYS A 6 -4.80 -8.91 -7.44
CA CYS A 6 -6.12 -9.49 -7.64
C CYS A 6 -6.00 -10.98 -8.02
N PRO A 7 -6.58 -11.91 -7.24
CA PRO A 7 -7.38 -11.69 -6.03
C PRO A 7 -6.53 -11.17 -4.86
N GLY A 8 -7.08 -10.21 -4.10
CA GLY A 8 -6.42 -9.64 -2.92
C GLY A 8 -6.25 -10.66 -1.79
N LEU A 9 -5.31 -10.41 -0.89
CA LEU A 9 -5.19 -11.15 0.37
C LEU A 9 -6.22 -10.67 1.40
N HIS A 10 -6.59 -9.39 1.34
CA HIS A 10 -7.48 -8.73 2.31
C HIS A 10 -8.89 -8.47 1.78
N GLY A 11 -9.17 -8.79 0.52
CA GLY A 11 -10.46 -8.60 -0.12
C GLY A 11 -10.48 -9.03 -1.58
N GLU A 12 -11.37 -8.44 -2.38
CA GLU A 12 -11.41 -8.71 -3.82
C GLU A 12 -10.13 -8.25 -4.52
N TYR A 13 -9.55 -7.14 -4.06
CA TYR A 13 -8.29 -6.61 -4.53
C TYR A 13 -7.54 -5.86 -3.42
N ASP A 14 -6.22 -5.87 -3.53
CA ASP A 14 -5.30 -5.18 -2.64
C ASP A 14 -4.54 -4.13 -3.48
N LEU A 15 -4.44 -2.91 -2.96
CA LEU A 15 -3.71 -1.80 -3.55
C LEU A 15 -2.84 -1.15 -2.47
N MET A 16 -1.53 -1.14 -2.70
CA MET A 16 -0.55 -0.63 -1.75
C MET A 16 0.52 0.24 -2.42
N THR A 17 1.14 1.14 -1.65
CA THR A 17 2.27 1.98 -2.08
C THR A 17 3.26 2.15 -0.94
N TYR A 18 4.55 2.16 -1.29
CA TYR A 18 5.68 2.41 -0.39
C TYR A 18 6.05 3.89 -0.32
N GLY A 19 5.05 4.79 -0.24
CA GLY A 19 5.32 6.23 -0.23
C GLY A 19 6.20 6.75 -1.40
N ALA A 20 6.97 7.81 -1.12
CA ALA A 20 7.88 8.45 -2.07
C ALA A 20 9.26 7.77 -2.18
N ASP A 21 9.71 7.07 -1.12
CA ASP A 21 11.01 6.39 -1.07
C ASP A 21 11.01 5.03 -1.78
N GLY A 22 9.84 4.40 -1.93
CA GLY A 22 9.73 3.09 -2.58
C GLY A 22 10.17 1.94 -1.68
N GLU A 23 10.37 2.18 -0.38
CA GLU A 23 10.81 1.20 0.60
C GLU A 23 9.74 0.96 1.68
N PRO A 24 9.68 -0.24 2.29
CA PRO A 24 8.72 -0.49 3.36
C PRO A 24 9.03 0.33 4.61
N GLY A 25 8.02 1.02 5.14
CA GLY A 25 8.09 1.82 6.36
C GLY A 25 7.83 3.29 6.10
N GLY A 26 8.71 4.15 6.64
CA GLY A 26 8.63 5.59 6.48
C GLY A 26 7.58 6.30 7.34
N GLU A 27 7.70 7.63 7.40
CA GLU A 27 6.74 8.52 8.03
C GLU A 27 6.45 9.69 7.06
N GLY A 28 5.31 10.35 7.22
CA GLY A 28 4.95 11.48 6.35
C GLY A 28 4.74 11.05 4.89
N GLU A 29 5.55 11.60 3.98
CA GLU A 29 5.46 11.33 2.52
C GLU A 29 6.02 9.95 2.13
N ASP A 30 6.87 9.37 2.98
CA ASP A 30 7.45 8.04 2.78
C ASP A 30 6.59 6.94 3.41
N ARG A 31 5.51 7.30 4.11
CA ARG A 31 4.68 6.32 4.81
C ARG A 31 3.97 5.38 3.82
N ASP A 32 4.07 4.09 4.10
CA ASP A 32 3.27 3.07 3.44
C ASP A 32 1.77 3.35 3.52
N ILE A 33 1.06 3.12 2.42
CA ILE A 33 -0.41 3.23 2.37
C ILE A 33 -0.99 1.98 1.73
N ASN A 34 -1.89 1.32 2.45
CA ASN A 34 -2.63 0.15 2.00
C ASN A 34 -4.13 0.46 1.95
N ASN A 35 -4.82 0.07 0.88
CA ASN A 35 -6.25 0.40 0.72
C ASN A 35 -7.15 -0.25 1.79
N TRP A 36 -6.75 -1.39 2.36
CA TRP A 36 -7.50 -2.08 3.41
C TRP A 36 -7.29 -1.49 4.82
N GLU A 37 -6.29 -0.63 5.01
CA GLU A 37 -6.02 0.02 6.32
C GLU A 37 -6.71 1.39 6.45
N LEU A 38 -7.44 1.83 5.42
CA LEU A 38 -8.12 3.12 5.36
C LEU A 38 -9.55 3.11 5.95
N GLU A 39 -9.95 2.03 6.64
CA GLU A 39 -11.21 1.96 7.41
C GLU A 39 -11.14 2.72 8.74
#